data_AF-A0A364Y016-F1
#
_entry.id   AF-A0A364Y016-F1
#
_cell.length_a   1.000
_cell.length_b   1.000
_cell.length_c   1.000
_cell.angle_alpha   90.00
_cell.angle_beta   90.00
_cell.angle_gamma   90.00
#
_symmetry.space_group_name_H-M   'P 1'
#
loop_
_entity.id
_entity.type
_entity.pdbx_description
1 polymer ?
#
loop_
_entity_poly.entity_id
_entity_poly.type
_entity_poly.pdbx_seq_one_letter_code
_entity_poly.pdbx_strand_id
1 'polypeptide(L)'
;MSNPVTPQPTPGKSKPESSSEKGFLHNFPRTAYYLRLAKYFILSCIILTLLEIGYAYWLISSRWHLFLDRSDMTRLTNEINASAEPVNAKFMEVYTKLFPNHVHTSLSQQIFINYGQRILLRHTDIDDKPHCFCDMVYDIQIVQNDELATIEWDGRLQDLEYGFGIEKFTTPEKCFNYVMNYRIAELTNKINESGRFKHLQKPMDEYGDEDFIEFIIMFKSKRKITRYKNIHLFEREMEGYKRKLAHARAAESVS
;
A
#
# COMPACT_ATOMS: atom_id res chain seq x y z
N MET A 1 -29.32 -92.81 25.07
CA MET A 1 -29.69 -92.36 26.44
C MET A 1 -28.42 -91.92 27.14
N SER A 2 -28.54 -90.90 27.99
CA SER A 2 -27.49 -90.30 28.84
C SER A 2 -26.69 -89.15 28.20
N ASN A 3 -27.33 -87.97 28.15
CA ASN A 3 -26.61 -86.71 28.37
C ASN A 3 -26.43 -86.50 29.87
N PRO A 4 -25.28 -85.95 30.30
CA PRO A 4 -25.33 -84.99 31.38
C PRO A 4 -24.49 -83.73 31.15
N VAL A 5 -25.10 -82.62 31.56
CA VAL A 5 -24.54 -81.52 32.36
C VAL A 5 -23.46 -80.62 31.74
N THR A 6 -23.91 -79.40 31.46
CA THR A 6 -23.20 -78.15 31.18
C THR A 6 -22.24 -77.74 32.30
N PRO A 7 -21.16 -77.00 31.97
CA PRO A 7 -20.92 -75.74 32.68
C PRO A 7 -20.69 -74.55 31.74
N GLN A 8 -21.12 -73.40 32.24
CA GLN A 8 -21.19 -72.08 31.60
C GLN A 8 -19.88 -71.26 31.89
N PRO A 9 -19.82 -69.96 31.58
CA PRO A 9 -19.14 -69.31 30.45
C PRO A 9 -17.80 -68.63 30.82
N THR A 10 -17.06 -68.10 29.84
CA THR A 10 -16.27 -66.87 30.06
C THR A 10 -16.02 -66.11 28.74
N PRO A 11 -15.87 -64.77 28.81
CA PRO A 11 -16.10 -63.83 27.72
C PRO A 11 -14.82 -63.54 26.93
N GLY A 12 -14.92 -63.51 25.60
CA GLY A 12 -13.77 -63.31 24.73
C GLY A 12 -14.10 -62.46 23.52
N LYS A 13 -14.16 -61.14 23.75
CA LYS A 13 -13.86 -60.05 22.79
C LYS A 13 -14.45 -60.20 21.38
N SER A 14 -15.58 -59.54 21.17
CA SER A 14 -15.96 -59.01 19.86
C SER A 14 -14.86 -58.07 19.35
N LYS A 15 -14.15 -58.52 18.31
CA LYS A 15 -13.38 -57.64 17.43
C LYS A 15 -14.38 -56.71 16.73
N PRO A 16 -14.25 -55.38 16.81
CA PRO A 16 -14.93 -54.54 15.85
C PRO A 16 -14.23 -54.74 14.51
N GLU A 17 -14.95 -55.28 13.53
CA GLU A 17 -14.57 -55.18 12.13
C GLU A 17 -14.50 -53.69 11.78
N SER A 18 -13.29 -53.15 11.77
CA SER A 18 -12.96 -51.87 11.16
C SER A 18 -12.97 -52.05 9.65
N SER A 19 -14.12 -51.94 9.01
CA SER A 19 -14.23 -52.06 7.56
C SER A 19 -15.30 -51.12 6.98
N SER A 20 -15.20 -49.82 7.25
CA SER A 20 -15.98 -48.85 6.45
C SER A 20 -15.40 -47.42 6.40
N GLU A 21 -14.08 -47.26 6.29
CA GLU A 21 -13.49 -45.92 6.02
C GLU A 21 -12.41 -45.90 4.93
N LYS A 22 -12.20 -47.02 4.22
CA LYS A 22 -11.24 -47.08 3.09
C LYS A 22 -11.89 -47.41 1.75
N GLY A 23 -13.19 -47.14 1.60
CA GLY A 23 -13.97 -47.48 0.41
C GLY A 23 -14.31 -46.32 -0.52
N PHE A 24 -14.20 -45.06 -0.08
CA PHE A 24 -14.73 -43.93 -0.88
C PHE A 24 -13.71 -43.28 -1.84
N LEU A 25 -12.41 -43.55 -1.64
CA LEU A 25 -11.35 -42.99 -2.49
C LEU A 25 -10.86 -43.93 -3.61
N HIS A 26 -11.37 -45.17 -3.68
CA HIS A 26 -10.82 -46.17 -4.61
C HIS A 26 -11.51 -46.24 -5.99
N ASN A 27 -12.60 -45.50 -6.22
CA ASN A 27 -13.42 -45.62 -7.43
C ASN A 27 -13.28 -44.48 -8.47
N PHE A 28 -12.30 -43.58 -8.32
CA PHE A 28 -12.05 -42.57 -9.35
C PHE A 28 -10.55 -42.34 -9.58
N PRO A 29 -9.83 -43.24 -10.27
CA PRO A 29 -8.42 -43.01 -10.65
C PRO A 29 -8.24 -41.71 -11.47
N ARG A 30 -9.31 -41.26 -12.13
CA ARG A 30 -9.35 -40.01 -12.88
C ARG A 30 -9.39 -38.76 -11.98
N THR A 31 -10.04 -38.78 -10.81
CA THR A 31 -10.07 -37.59 -9.93
C THR A 31 -8.71 -37.28 -9.32
N ALA A 32 -7.95 -38.30 -8.92
CA ALA A 32 -6.57 -38.11 -8.46
C ALA A 32 -5.68 -37.52 -9.57
N TYR A 33 -5.89 -37.93 -10.82
CA TYR A 33 -5.20 -37.36 -11.99
C TYR A 33 -5.61 -35.90 -12.24
N TYR A 34 -6.91 -35.58 -12.22
CA TYR A 34 -7.40 -34.20 -12.37
C TYR A 34 -6.96 -33.28 -11.23
N LEU A 35 -6.89 -33.77 -10.00
CA LEU A 35 -6.36 -33.01 -8.86
C LEU A 35 -4.86 -32.73 -9.02
N ARG A 36 -4.08 -33.68 -9.55
CA ARG A 36 -2.66 -33.44 -9.90
C ARG A 36 -2.53 -32.41 -11.01
N LEU A 37 -3.32 -32.52 -12.08
CA LEU A 37 -3.33 -31.53 -13.16
C LEU A 37 -3.73 -30.13 -12.67
N ALA A 38 -4.77 -30.02 -11.85
CA ALA A 38 -5.19 -28.76 -11.24
C ALA A 38 -4.08 -28.19 -10.36
N LYS A 39 -3.38 -29.02 -9.57
CA LYS A 39 -2.22 -28.58 -8.77
C LYS A 39 -1.09 -28.04 -9.66
N TYR A 40 -0.74 -28.72 -10.74
CA TYR A 40 0.27 -28.22 -11.68
C TYR A 40 -0.16 -26.94 -12.36
N PHE A 41 -1.42 -26.84 -12.79
CA PHE A 41 -1.98 -25.63 -13.39
C PHE A 41 -1.90 -24.44 -12.43
N ILE A 42 -2.37 -24.60 -11.18
CA ILE A 42 -2.30 -23.55 -10.15
C ILE A 42 -0.84 -23.14 -9.90
N LEU A 43 0.06 -24.11 -9.75
CA LEU A 43 1.48 -23.84 -9.55
C LEU A 43 2.10 -23.09 -10.74
N SER A 44 1.77 -23.50 -11.97
CA SER A 44 2.21 -22.82 -13.19
C SER A 44 1.66 -21.40 -13.27
N CYS A 45 0.39 -21.16 -12.93
CA CYS A 45 -0.18 -19.82 -12.86
C CYS A 45 0.55 -18.94 -11.84
N ILE A 46 0.85 -19.47 -10.65
CA ILE A 46 1.62 -18.73 -9.63
C ILE A 46 3.02 -18.39 -10.16
N ILE A 47 3.74 -19.36 -10.73
CA ILE A 47 5.08 -19.14 -11.27
C ILE A 47 5.07 -18.09 -12.39
N LEU A 48 4.14 -18.20 -13.35
CA LEU A 48 4.01 -17.25 -14.44
C LEU A 48 3.69 -15.84 -13.92
N THR A 49 2.83 -15.74 -12.92
CA THR A 49 2.48 -14.45 -12.30
C THR A 49 3.68 -13.82 -11.60
N LEU A 50 4.48 -14.60 -10.86
CA LEU A 50 5.70 -14.11 -10.23
C LEU A 50 6.74 -13.67 -11.27
N LEU A 51 6.86 -14.40 -12.38
CA LEU A 51 7.74 -14.04 -13.50
C LEU A 51 7.29 -12.73 -14.16
N GLU A 52 5.99 -12.55 -14.38
CA GLU A 52 5.42 -11.33 -14.96
C GLU A 52 5.70 -10.10 -14.08
N ILE A 53 5.43 -10.22 -12.76
CA ILE A 53 5.74 -9.16 -11.79
C ILE A 53 7.24 -8.87 -11.78
N GLY A 54 8.08 -9.92 -11.76
CA GLY A 54 9.54 -9.78 -11.77
C GLY A 54 10.05 -9.07 -13.02
N TYR A 55 9.55 -9.42 -14.20
CA TYR A 55 9.92 -8.78 -15.46
C TYR A 55 9.46 -7.32 -15.51
N ALA A 56 8.22 -7.04 -15.13
CA ALA A 56 7.69 -5.68 -15.07
C ALA A 56 8.49 -4.81 -14.08
N TYR A 57 8.79 -5.34 -12.88
CA TYR A 57 9.63 -4.67 -11.90
C TYR A 57 11.04 -4.41 -12.43
N TRP A 58 11.69 -5.42 -13.03
CA TRP A 58 13.04 -5.27 -13.57
C TRP A 58 13.10 -4.21 -14.66
N LEU A 59 12.12 -4.21 -15.56
CA LEU A 59 12.02 -3.22 -16.65
C LEU A 59 11.91 -1.80 -16.07
N ILE A 60 10.98 -1.56 -15.14
CA ILE A 60 10.74 -0.20 -14.61
C ILE A 60 11.91 0.26 -13.71
N SER A 61 12.38 -0.60 -12.79
CA SER A 61 13.39 -0.23 -11.80
C SER A 61 14.79 0.01 -12.37
N SER A 62 15.05 -0.50 -13.58
CA SER A 62 16.31 -0.28 -14.27
C SER A 62 16.21 0.82 -15.32
N ARG A 63 15.13 0.91 -16.11
CA ARG A 63 15.09 1.68 -17.37
C ARG A 63 15.40 3.18 -17.28
N TRP A 64 15.28 3.81 -16.12
CA TRP A 64 15.62 5.23 -15.93
C TRP A 64 17.03 5.61 -16.41
N HIS A 65 18.02 4.69 -16.31
CA HIS A 65 19.40 4.97 -16.74
C HIS A 65 19.56 5.09 -18.26
N LEU A 66 18.54 4.73 -19.06
CA LEU A 66 18.54 4.94 -20.51
C LEU A 66 18.16 6.39 -20.88
N PHE A 67 17.51 7.11 -19.97
CA PHE A 67 17.00 8.45 -20.21
C PHE A 67 17.80 9.52 -19.48
N LEU A 68 18.34 9.18 -18.30
CA LEU A 68 19.14 10.06 -17.47
C LEU A 68 20.43 9.36 -17.08
N ASP A 69 21.55 10.04 -17.28
CA ASP A 69 22.83 9.55 -16.81
C ASP A 69 22.87 9.54 -15.28
N ARG A 70 23.69 8.65 -14.73
CA ARG A 70 23.83 8.50 -13.28
C ARG A 70 24.28 9.80 -12.60
N SER A 71 25.10 10.61 -13.28
CA SER A 71 25.54 11.92 -12.78
C SER A 71 24.38 12.88 -12.59
N ASP A 72 23.48 12.96 -13.58
CA ASP A 72 22.33 13.86 -13.55
C ASP A 72 21.34 13.43 -12.47
N MET A 73 21.07 12.13 -12.39
CA MET A 73 20.20 11.58 -11.34
C MET A 73 20.76 11.85 -9.95
N THR A 74 22.08 11.71 -9.77
CA THR A 74 22.74 12.02 -8.50
C THR A 74 22.63 13.52 -8.17
N ARG A 75 22.85 14.40 -9.15
CA ARG A 75 22.72 15.85 -8.99
C ARG A 75 21.31 16.24 -8.55
N LEU A 76 20.29 15.82 -9.30
CA LEU A 76 18.89 16.08 -9.00
C LEU A 76 18.50 15.55 -7.62
N THR A 77 18.98 14.36 -7.26
CA THR A 77 18.71 13.78 -5.94
C THR A 77 19.36 14.56 -4.81
N ASN A 78 20.55 15.11 -5.04
CA ASN A 78 21.21 15.98 -4.04
C ASN A 78 20.45 17.28 -3.81
N GLU A 79 19.87 17.87 -4.86
CA GLU A 79 19.02 19.07 -4.75
C GLU A 79 17.75 18.78 -3.93
N ILE A 80 17.13 17.62 -4.16
CA ILE A 80 15.99 17.14 -3.36
C ILE A 80 16.42 16.93 -1.90
N ASN A 81 17.53 16.23 -1.67
CA ASN A 81 18.04 15.97 -0.32
C ASN A 81 18.36 17.24 0.45
N ALA A 82 18.86 18.28 -0.23
CA ALA A 82 19.16 19.58 0.38
C ALA A 82 17.87 20.35 0.75
N SER A 83 16.77 20.12 0.01
CA SER A 83 15.49 20.80 0.19
C SER A 83 14.47 19.99 1.01
N ALA A 84 14.78 18.75 1.36
CA ALA A 84 13.91 17.83 2.08
C ALA A 84 13.90 18.09 3.59
N GLU A 85 13.53 19.30 4.00
CA GLU A 85 13.38 19.64 5.41
C GLU A 85 12.32 18.76 6.09
N PRO A 86 12.47 18.38 7.37
CA PRO A 86 11.42 17.68 8.09
C PRO A 86 10.13 18.50 8.08
N VAL A 87 9.03 17.89 7.65
CA VAL A 87 7.70 18.51 7.82
C VAL A 87 7.36 18.65 9.30
N ASN A 88 6.39 19.52 9.61
CA ASN A 88 5.94 19.79 10.97
C ASN A 88 5.71 18.51 11.79
N ALA A 89 6.26 18.44 13.00
CA ALA A 89 6.24 17.23 13.82
C ALA A 89 4.82 16.75 14.18
N LYS A 90 3.90 17.69 14.50
CA LYS A 90 2.50 17.34 14.79
C LYS A 90 1.78 16.86 13.54
N PHE A 91 2.03 17.50 12.39
CA PHE A 91 1.52 17.04 11.11
C PHE A 91 1.96 15.60 10.85
N MET A 92 3.24 15.28 11.08
CA MET A 92 3.75 13.93 10.93
C MET A 92 3.12 12.91 11.87
N GLU A 93 2.93 13.28 13.13
CA GLU A 93 2.26 12.42 14.10
C GLU A 93 0.85 12.04 13.62
N VAL A 94 0.04 13.03 13.22
CA VAL A 94 -1.32 12.80 12.73
C VAL A 94 -1.29 12.02 11.41
N TYR A 95 -0.43 12.42 10.46
CA TYR A 95 -0.38 11.82 9.13
C TYR A 95 0.03 10.35 9.18
N THR A 96 1.08 10.00 9.92
CA THR A 96 1.57 8.61 10.02
C THR A 96 0.57 7.68 10.71
N LYS A 97 -0.20 8.19 11.68
CA LYS A 97 -1.30 7.43 12.29
C LYS A 97 -2.45 7.16 11.32
N LEU A 98 -2.74 8.12 10.44
CA LEU A 98 -3.76 7.95 9.40
C LEU A 98 -3.28 7.09 8.23
N PHE A 99 -1.99 7.15 7.89
CA PHE A 99 -1.37 6.50 6.73
C PHE A 99 0.01 5.90 7.08
N PRO A 100 0.06 4.78 7.82
CA PRO A 100 1.32 4.23 8.33
C PRO A 100 2.29 3.75 7.24
N ASN A 101 1.77 3.42 6.04
CA ASN A 101 2.54 2.85 4.94
C ASN A 101 2.95 3.87 3.87
N HIS A 102 3.01 5.17 4.22
CA HIS A 102 3.24 6.24 3.24
C HIS A 102 4.61 6.90 3.33
N VAL A 103 5.26 6.87 4.50
CA VAL A 103 6.52 7.62 4.73
C VAL A 103 7.75 6.76 4.43
N HIS A 104 7.72 5.50 4.84
CA HIS A 104 8.90 4.61 4.78
C HIS A 104 8.80 3.51 3.72
N THR A 105 7.69 3.45 2.99
CA THR A 105 7.50 2.45 1.93
C THR A 105 8.34 2.83 0.71
N SER A 106 9.13 1.88 0.21
CA SER A 106 9.85 2.01 -1.07
C SER A 106 8.93 1.80 -2.28
N LEU A 107 9.29 2.31 -3.45
CA LEU A 107 8.62 2.01 -4.72
C LEU A 107 8.62 0.51 -5.02
N SER A 108 9.70 -0.18 -4.64
CA SER A 108 9.78 -1.64 -4.75
C SER A 108 8.69 -2.33 -3.93
N GLN A 109 8.50 -1.92 -2.68
CA GLN A 109 7.44 -2.42 -1.82
C GLN A 109 6.04 -2.03 -2.33
N GLN A 110 5.84 -0.77 -2.76
CA GLN A 110 4.59 -0.30 -3.35
C GLN A 110 4.19 -1.17 -4.55
N ILE A 111 5.11 -1.41 -5.48
CA ILE A 111 4.84 -2.23 -6.67
C ILE A 111 4.51 -3.66 -6.25
N PHE A 112 5.35 -4.30 -5.44
CA PHE A 112 5.12 -5.69 -5.06
C PHE A 112 3.79 -5.86 -4.33
N ILE A 113 3.44 -4.95 -3.42
CA ILE A 113 2.19 -5.03 -2.65
C ILE A 113 1.00 -4.69 -3.55
N ASN A 114 1.07 -3.68 -4.41
CA ASN A 114 -0.04 -3.34 -5.30
C ASN A 114 -0.36 -4.47 -6.31
N TYR A 115 0.67 -5.10 -6.88
CA TYR A 115 0.49 -6.27 -7.74
C TYR A 115 0.00 -7.49 -6.95
N GLY A 116 0.59 -7.77 -5.79
CA GLY A 116 0.19 -8.87 -4.92
C GLY A 116 -1.26 -8.75 -4.41
N GLN A 117 -1.67 -7.55 -3.97
CA GLN A 117 -3.05 -7.26 -3.56
C GLN A 117 -4.02 -7.45 -4.72
N ARG A 118 -3.70 -6.99 -5.93
CA ARG A 118 -4.56 -7.18 -7.11
C ARG A 118 -4.88 -8.66 -7.37
N ILE A 119 -3.98 -9.57 -7.02
CA ILE A 119 -4.12 -11.01 -7.21
C ILE A 119 -4.80 -11.70 -6.01
N LEU A 120 -4.45 -11.30 -4.78
CA LEU A 120 -4.81 -12.04 -3.57
C LEU A 120 -5.96 -11.43 -2.77
N LEU A 121 -6.09 -10.10 -2.76
CA LEU A 121 -6.96 -9.38 -1.82
C LEU A 121 -7.63 -8.18 -2.52
N ARG A 122 -8.94 -8.25 -2.75
CA ARG A 122 -9.76 -7.09 -3.12
C ARG A 122 -9.95 -6.14 -1.93
N HIS A 123 -8.87 -5.70 -1.27
CA HIS A 123 -9.00 -4.68 -0.23
C HIS A 123 -9.46 -3.36 -0.86
N THR A 124 -10.51 -2.80 -0.26
CA THR A 124 -11.29 -1.66 -0.75
C THR A 124 -10.86 -0.32 -0.19
N ASP A 125 -9.93 -0.27 0.78
CA ASP A 125 -9.43 1.00 1.30
C ASP A 125 -8.16 1.41 0.56
N ILE A 126 -8.24 2.54 -0.15
CA ILE A 126 -7.13 3.12 -0.92
C ILE A 126 -6.14 3.78 0.04
N ASP A 127 -6.58 4.19 1.23
CA ASP A 127 -5.77 4.95 2.17
C ASP A 127 -4.79 4.09 2.97
N ASP A 128 -5.03 2.79 3.08
CA ASP A 128 -4.09 1.86 3.74
C ASP A 128 -3.05 1.28 2.77
N LYS A 129 -3.15 1.63 1.48
CA LYS A 129 -2.24 1.10 0.47
C LYS A 129 -0.85 1.70 0.64
N PRO A 130 0.20 0.88 0.54
CA PRO A 130 1.56 1.40 0.54
C PRO A 130 1.76 2.37 -0.63
N HIS A 131 2.35 3.52 -0.33
CA HIS A 131 2.64 4.56 -1.29
C HIS A 131 3.99 5.19 -0.98
N CYS A 132 4.84 5.31 -1.99
CA CYS A 132 6.17 5.87 -1.94
C CYS A 132 6.14 7.17 -2.72
N PHE A 133 6.45 8.28 -2.06
CA PHE A 133 6.37 9.61 -2.65
C PHE A 133 7.49 9.92 -3.66
N CYS A 134 8.43 9.00 -3.89
CA CYS A 134 9.46 9.20 -4.89
C CYS A 134 8.90 9.24 -6.32
N ASP A 135 7.75 8.59 -6.60
CA ASP A 135 7.06 8.72 -7.89
C ASP A 135 6.50 10.14 -8.12
N MET A 136 6.03 10.80 -7.07
CA MET A 136 5.49 12.16 -7.11
C MET A 136 6.54 13.27 -7.22
N VAL A 137 7.83 12.96 -7.05
CA VAL A 137 8.92 13.93 -7.19
C VAL A 137 8.98 14.47 -8.62
N TYR A 138 8.71 13.62 -9.60
CA TYR A 138 8.76 13.99 -11.03
C TYR A 138 7.84 15.18 -11.34
N ASP A 139 6.59 15.16 -10.84
CA ASP A 139 5.60 16.22 -11.05
C ASP A 139 6.06 17.59 -10.53
N ILE A 140 6.93 17.61 -9.52
CA ILE A 140 7.49 18.84 -8.96
C ILE A 140 8.70 19.27 -9.78
N GLN A 141 9.59 18.32 -10.07
CA GLN A 141 10.85 18.57 -10.76
C GLN A 141 10.64 19.01 -12.21
N ILE A 142 9.64 18.50 -12.92
CA ILE A 142 9.32 18.93 -14.29
C ILE A 142 8.88 20.40 -14.38
N VAL A 143 8.30 20.94 -13.30
CA VAL A 143 7.91 22.36 -13.22
C VAL A 143 9.12 23.25 -12.95
N GLN A 144 10.16 22.71 -12.31
CA GLN A 144 11.35 23.44 -11.89
C GLN A 144 12.52 23.30 -12.88
N ASN A 145 12.51 22.25 -13.71
CA ASN A 145 13.60 21.92 -14.63
C ASN A 145 13.06 21.63 -16.03
N ASP A 146 13.16 22.62 -16.91
CA ASP A 146 12.69 22.54 -18.30
C ASP A 146 13.37 21.38 -19.08
N GLU A 147 14.62 21.03 -18.73
CA GLU A 147 15.35 19.91 -19.35
C GLU A 147 14.60 18.58 -19.17
N LEU A 148 14.01 18.32 -18.00
CA LEU A 148 13.26 17.08 -17.74
C LEU A 148 11.99 16.98 -18.59
N ALA A 149 11.39 18.12 -18.95
CA ALA A 149 10.20 18.17 -19.80
C ALA A 149 10.51 17.80 -21.25
N THR A 150 11.77 17.89 -21.68
CA THR A 150 12.20 17.57 -23.05
C THR A 150 12.57 16.11 -23.27
N ILE A 151 12.69 15.32 -22.20
CA ILE A 151 13.02 13.90 -22.29
C ILE A 151 11.79 13.13 -22.82
N GLU A 152 11.98 12.32 -23.86
CA GLU A 152 10.94 11.44 -24.40
C GLU A 152 10.78 10.19 -23.54
N TRP A 153 10.03 10.33 -22.45
CA TRP A 153 9.65 9.20 -21.62
C TRP A 153 8.63 8.30 -22.33
N ASP A 154 8.66 7.01 -22.01
CA ASP A 154 7.56 6.10 -22.34
C ASP A 154 6.40 6.44 -21.37
N GLY A 155 5.59 7.42 -21.75
CA GLY A 155 4.70 8.21 -20.88
C GLY A 155 3.64 7.44 -20.07
N ARG A 156 3.65 6.11 -20.06
CA ARG A 156 2.82 5.27 -19.18
C ARG A 156 3.45 5.02 -17.81
N LEU A 157 4.78 5.13 -17.67
CA LEU A 157 5.52 4.71 -16.46
C LEU A 157 6.60 5.72 -16.04
N GLN A 158 6.59 6.91 -16.63
CA GLN A 158 7.57 7.97 -16.47
C GLN A 158 7.82 8.38 -15.01
N ASP A 159 6.76 8.58 -14.25
CA ASP A 159 6.77 8.90 -12.81
C ASP A 159 7.46 7.80 -11.99
N LEU A 160 7.13 6.54 -12.28
CA LEU A 160 7.73 5.38 -11.63
C LEU A 160 9.20 5.20 -12.02
N GLU A 161 9.53 5.30 -13.31
CA GLU A 161 10.90 5.18 -13.81
C GLU A 161 11.79 6.26 -13.18
N TYR A 162 11.38 7.53 -13.24
CA TYR A 162 12.08 8.64 -12.59
C TYR A 162 12.19 8.44 -11.08
N GLY A 163 11.07 8.06 -10.43
CA GLY A 163 11.03 7.82 -8.99
C GLY A 163 12.00 6.72 -8.55
N PHE A 164 12.13 5.64 -9.33
CA PHE A 164 13.13 4.60 -9.05
C PHE A 164 14.56 5.13 -9.16
N GLY A 165 14.83 5.99 -10.14
CA GLY A 165 16.13 6.66 -10.28
C GLY A 165 16.46 7.50 -9.05
N ILE A 166 15.50 8.27 -8.56
CA ILE A 166 15.64 9.08 -7.33
C ILE A 166 15.88 8.18 -6.11
N GLU A 167 15.05 7.16 -5.89
CA GLU A 167 15.14 6.27 -4.73
C GLU A 167 16.48 5.50 -4.67
N LYS A 168 17.23 5.36 -5.77
CA LYS A 168 18.60 4.81 -5.73
C LYS A 168 19.58 5.67 -4.93
N PHE A 169 19.33 6.98 -4.81
CA PHE A 169 20.25 7.94 -4.20
C PHE A 169 19.62 8.74 -3.04
N THR A 170 18.37 8.44 -2.67
CA THR A 170 17.68 9.03 -1.52
C THR A 170 16.88 7.98 -0.74
N THR A 171 16.13 8.43 0.27
CA THR A 171 15.23 7.59 1.05
C THR A 171 13.77 7.97 0.78
N PRO A 172 12.82 7.02 0.94
CA PRO A 172 11.39 7.33 0.84
C PRO A 172 10.94 8.49 1.73
N GLU A 173 11.50 8.58 2.93
CA GLU A 173 11.21 9.66 3.88
C GLU A 173 11.64 11.03 3.34
N LYS A 174 12.80 11.12 2.68
CA LYS A 174 13.25 12.38 2.07
C LYS A 174 12.38 12.76 0.88
N CYS A 175 11.99 11.79 0.03
CA CYS A 175 11.01 12.04 -1.03
C CYS A 175 9.69 12.55 -0.44
N PHE A 176 9.20 11.92 0.63
CA PHE A 176 8.01 12.34 1.34
C PHE A 176 8.13 13.78 1.83
N ASN A 177 9.19 14.11 2.58
CA ASN A 177 9.41 15.44 3.11
C ASN A 177 9.47 16.51 2.01
N TYR A 178 10.19 16.22 0.93
CA TYR A 178 10.29 17.12 -0.23
C TYR A 178 8.91 17.37 -0.87
N VAL A 179 8.16 16.31 -1.17
CA VAL A 179 6.83 16.43 -1.80
C VAL A 179 5.85 17.13 -0.86
N MET A 180 5.85 16.76 0.42
CA MET A 180 4.91 17.32 1.38
C MET A 180 5.17 18.80 1.65
N ASN A 181 6.43 19.23 1.82
CA ASN A 181 6.73 20.66 1.99
C ASN A 181 6.31 21.49 0.77
N TYR A 182 6.58 20.99 -0.44
CA TYR A 182 6.13 21.66 -1.66
C TYR A 182 4.60 21.82 -1.69
N ARG A 183 3.87 20.75 -1.39
CA ARG A 183 2.41 20.75 -1.47
C ARG A 183 1.71 21.47 -0.31
N ILE A 184 2.28 21.42 0.89
CA ILE A 184 1.81 22.17 2.07
C ILE A 184 1.89 23.67 1.79
N ALA A 185 3.01 24.14 1.25
CA ALA A 185 3.18 25.54 0.87
C ALA A 185 2.15 25.95 -0.20
N GLU A 186 1.99 25.13 -1.25
CA GLU A 186 1.02 25.35 -2.33
C GLU A 186 -0.42 25.48 -1.77
N LEU A 187 -0.83 24.61 -0.86
CA LEU A 187 -2.17 24.62 -0.27
C LEU A 187 -2.37 25.79 0.68
N THR A 188 -1.38 26.10 1.51
CA THR A 188 -1.41 27.23 2.46
C THR A 188 -1.59 28.56 1.71
N ASN A 189 -0.87 28.74 0.59
CA ASN A 189 -1.04 29.92 -0.26
C ASN A 189 -2.47 30.05 -0.80
N LYS A 190 -3.05 28.95 -1.30
CA LYS A 190 -4.44 28.93 -1.77
C LYS A 190 -5.45 29.22 -0.65
N ILE A 191 -5.21 28.71 0.56
CA ILE A 191 -6.04 28.99 1.74
C ILE A 191 -6.03 30.48 2.07
N ASN A 192 -4.84 31.08 2.09
CA ASN A 192 -4.64 32.51 2.38
C ASN A 192 -5.34 33.39 1.34
N GLU A 193 -5.24 33.07 0.05
CA GLU A 193 -5.91 33.80 -1.03
C GLU A 193 -7.44 33.67 -1.00
N SER A 194 -7.96 32.50 -0.63
CA SER A 194 -9.40 32.22 -0.73
C SER A 194 -10.26 33.00 0.26
N GLY A 195 -9.71 33.39 1.42
CA GLY A 195 -10.44 33.97 2.56
C GLY A 195 -11.52 33.06 3.18
N ARG A 196 -11.65 31.82 2.71
CA ARG A 196 -12.73 30.89 3.07
C ARG A 196 -12.42 30.08 4.31
N PHE A 197 -11.16 29.66 4.48
CA PHE A 197 -10.71 28.80 5.59
C PHE A 197 -9.95 29.58 6.65
N LYS A 198 -10.58 30.60 7.24
CA LYS A 198 -9.91 31.52 8.19
C LYS A 198 -9.28 30.81 9.39
N HIS A 199 -9.88 29.74 9.88
CA HIS A 199 -9.35 28.96 11.00
C HIS A 199 -8.03 28.24 10.68
N LEU A 200 -7.73 28.03 9.39
CA LEU A 200 -6.48 27.45 8.91
C LEU A 200 -5.43 28.51 8.55
N GLN A 201 -5.75 29.82 8.61
CA GLN A 201 -4.81 30.91 8.31
C GLN A 201 -3.89 31.24 9.49
N LYS A 202 -3.50 30.23 10.27
CA LYS A 202 -2.60 30.32 11.42
C LYS A 202 -1.34 29.46 11.17
N PRO A 203 -0.24 29.65 11.91
CA PRO A 203 0.93 28.78 11.83
C PRO A 203 0.56 27.31 12.10
N MET A 204 1.17 26.35 11.40
CA MET A 204 0.87 24.92 11.56
C MET A 204 1.14 24.40 12.97
N ASP A 205 2.06 25.00 13.73
CA ASP A 205 2.32 24.61 15.13
C ASP A 205 1.11 24.83 16.07
N GLU A 206 0.22 25.74 15.68
CA GLU A 206 -1.02 26.08 16.38
C GLU A 206 -2.22 25.26 15.91
N TYR A 207 -2.04 24.35 14.96
CA TYR A 207 -3.11 23.47 14.51
C TYR A 207 -3.45 22.44 15.59
N GLY A 208 -4.75 22.24 15.80
CA GLY A 208 -5.25 21.08 16.52
C GLY A 208 -5.34 19.86 15.58
N ASP A 209 -5.62 18.68 16.15
CA ASP A 209 -5.80 17.46 15.35
C ASP A 209 -6.87 17.64 14.27
N GLU A 210 -7.98 18.32 14.59
CA GLU A 210 -9.05 18.57 13.62
C GLU A 210 -8.58 19.45 12.44
N ASP A 211 -7.78 20.48 12.73
CA ASP A 211 -7.24 21.35 11.68
C ASP A 211 -6.31 20.56 10.76
N PHE A 212 -5.48 19.67 11.32
CA PHE A 212 -4.62 18.78 10.52
C PHE A 212 -5.42 17.78 9.69
N ILE A 213 -6.49 17.20 10.23
CA ILE A 213 -7.36 16.29 9.46
C ILE A 213 -8.04 17.05 8.31
N GLU A 214 -8.60 18.23 8.56
CA GLU A 214 -9.19 19.05 7.48
C GLU A 214 -8.14 19.40 6.42
N PHE A 215 -6.92 19.77 6.85
CA PHE A 215 -5.81 20.03 5.96
C PHE A 215 -5.44 18.79 5.10
N ILE A 216 -5.38 17.60 5.70
CA ILE A 216 -5.13 16.33 4.99
C ILE A 216 -6.24 16.01 3.98
N ILE A 217 -7.51 16.21 4.35
CA ILE A 217 -8.65 15.99 3.43
C ILE A 217 -8.54 16.94 2.23
N MET A 218 -8.21 18.21 2.48
CA MET A 218 -7.99 19.20 1.43
C MET A 218 -6.82 18.83 0.52
N PHE A 219 -5.76 18.23 1.07
CA PHE A 219 -4.61 17.75 0.32
C PHE A 219 -4.93 16.52 -0.54
N LYS A 220 -5.57 15.48 0.02
CA LYS A 220 -5.82 14.21 -0.69
C LYS A 220 -7.02 14.25 -1.64
N SER A 221 -8.03 15.09 -1.39
CA SER A 221 -9.27 15.01 -2.16
C SER A 221 -9.24 15.79 -3.48
N LYS A 222 -9.32 15.06 -4.59
CA LYS A 222 -9.49 15.62 -5.94
C LYS A 222 -10.81 16.36 -6.07
N ARG A 223 -10.84 17.67 -5.82
CA ARG A 223 -11.90 18.67 -6.17
C ARG A 223 -13.36 18.38 -5.75
N LYS A 224 -13.71 17.16 -5.29
CA LYS A 224 -15.08 16.67 -5.04
C LYS A 224 -15.48 16.73 -3.57
N ILE A 225 -14.53 16.60 -2.65
CA ILE A 225 -14.79 16.69 -1.20
C ILE A 225 -14.37 18.09 -0.77
N THR A 226 -15.22 19.06 -1.07
CA THR A 226 -15.02 20.47 -0.68
C THR A 226 -16.12 20.84 0.29
N ARG A 227 -15.77 21.36 1.47
CA ARG A 227 -16.74 21.83 2.48
C ARG A 227 -17.83 22.74 1.89
N TYR A 228 -17.46 23.60 0.94
CA TYR A 228 -18.37 24.54 0.28
C TYR A 228 -19.19 23.96 -0.87
N LYS A 229 -18.78 22.84 -1.45
CA LYS A 229 -19.51 22.20 -2.56
C LYS A 229 -20.38 21.04 -2.07
N ASN A 230 -19.88 20.27 -1.11
CA ASN A 230 -20.51 19.06 -0.59
C ASN A 230 -20.21 18.90 0.91
N ILE A 231 -20.88 19.67 1.76
CA ILE A 231 -20.62 19.70 3.21
C ILE A 231 -20.79 18.33 3.86
N HIS A 232 -21.85 17.59 3.53
CA HIS A 232 -22.11 16.27 4.11
C HIS A 232 -21.05 15.23 3.75
N LEU A 233 -20.50 15.28 2.53
CA LEU A 233 -19.39 14.42 2.14
C LEU A 233 -18.15 14.77 2.94
N PHE A 234 -17.84 16.07 3.06
CA PHE A 234 -16.70 16.54 3.84
C PHE A 234 -16.80 16.14 5.31
N GLU A 235 -17.93 16.37 5.97
CA GLU A 235 -18.16 16.01 7.37
C GLU A 235 -18.05 14.50 7.59
N ARG A 236 -18.55 13.69 6.65
CA ARG A 236 -18.43 12.23 6.72
C ARG A 236 -16.97 11.77 6.64
N GLU A 237 -16.17 12.33 5.74
CA GLU A 237 -14.73 12.02 5.66
C GLU A 237 -13.99 12.48 6.91
N MET A 238 -14.30 13.69 7.40
CA MET A 238 -13.76 14.24 8.64
C MET A 238 -13.98 13.30 9.82
N GLU A 239 -15.22 12.82 9.98
CA GLU A 239 -15.57 11.87 11.04
C GLU A 239 -14.92 10.49 10.83
N GLY A 240 -14.71 10.08 9.58
CA GLY A 240 -13.93 8.88 9.24
C GLY A 240 -12.49 8.97 9.77
N TYR A 241 -11.78 10.03 9.42
CA TYR A 241 -10.40 10.24 9.86
C TYR A 241 -10.27 10.47 11.37
N LYS A 242 -11.22 11.19 12.00
CA LYS A 242 -11.26 11.34 13.47
C LYS A 242 -11.31 9.99 14.17
N ARG A 243 -12.21 9.10 13.74
CA ARG A 243 -12.32 7.74 14.29
C ARG A 243 -11.07 6.91 14.03
N LYS A 244 -10.46 7.00 12.85
CA LYS A 244 -9.20 6.31 12.52
C LYS A 244 -8.06 6.75 13.44
N LEU A 245 -7.90 8.06 13.65
CA LEU A 245 -6.88 8.62 14.55
C LEU A 245 -7.09 8.17 16.00
N ALA A 246 -8.33 8.21 16.49
CA ALA A 246 -8.68 7.76 17.84
C ALA A 246 -8.36 6.27 18.03
N HIS A 247 -8.70 5.42 17.05
CA HIS A 247 -8.40 3.99 17.09
C HIS A 247 -6.90 3.71 17.10
N ALA A 248 -6.12 4.41 16.25
CA ALA A 248 -4.66 4.27 16.21
C ALA A 248 -4.01 4.62 17.56
N ARG A 249 -4.42 5.73 18.18
CA ARG A 249 -3.92 6.13 19.51
C ARG A 249 -4.32 5.15 20.62
N ALA A 250 -5.53 4.59 20.55
CA ALA A 250 -5.97 3.59 21.51
C ALA A 250 -5.12 2.31 21.42
N ALA A 251 -4.77 1.86 20.21
CA ALA A 251 -3.92 0.68 20.02
C ALA A 251 -2.52 0.85 20.64
N GLU A 252 -1.92 2.05 20.53
CA GLU A 252 -0.62 2.38 21.14
C GLU A 252 -0.65 2.39 22.68
N SER A 253 -1.79 2.74 23.28
CA SER A 253 -1.93 2.76 24.75
C SER A 253 -1.99 1.36 25.40
N VAL A 254 -2.16 0.32 24.58
CA VAL A 254 -2.30 -1.07 25.02
C VAL A 254 -1.01 -1.88 24.78
N SER A 255 -0.11 -1.39 23.93
CA SER A 255 1.20 -2.00 23.60
C SER A 255 2.31 -1.52 24.53
#